data_AF-A0A4V2SXE8-F1
#
_entry.id   AF-A0A4V2SXE8-F1
#
_cell.length_a   1.000
_cell.length_b   1.000
_cell.length_c   1.000
_cell.angle_alpha   90.00
_cell.angle_beta   90.00
_cell.angle_gamma   90.00
#
_symmetry.space_group_name_H-M   'P 1'
#
loop_
_entity.id
_entity.type
_entity.pdbx_description
1 polymer ?
#
loop_
_entity_poly.entity_id
_entity_poly.type
_entity_poly.pdbx_seq_one_letter_code
_entity_poly.pdbx_strand_id
1 'polypeptide(L)' 'MQEDQRADVTYQIGKTTIHVVPPKITEEERNIRIEELKKLILSLWLSIDHDHLYDQEIVGIPIEEQ' A
#
# COMPACT_ATOMS: atom_id res chain seq x y z
N MET A 1 27.45 -3.85 25.56
CA MET A 1 27.89 -3.18 24.32
C MET A 1 26.64 -2.92 23.50
N GLN A 2 26.30 -1.66 23.22
CA GLN A 2 25.14 -1.27 22.41
C GLN A 2 25.60 -1.22 20.95
N GLU A 3 25.51 -2.34 20.24
CA GLU A 3 25.81 -2.37 18.81
C GLU A 3 24.67 -1.73 18.01
N ASP A 4 25.02 -0.61 17.38
CA ASP A 4 24.50 -0.03 16.14
C ASP A 4 22.98 -0.08 15.90
N GLN A 5 22.26 0.90 16.46
CA GLN A 5 21.04 1.43 15.84
C GLN A 5 21.42 2.58 14.88
N ARG A 6 22.26 2.26 13.89
CA ARG A 6 22.64 3.25 12.89
C ARG A 6 21.40 3.52 12.04
N ALA A 7 20.94 4.77 12.04
CA ALA A 7 19.80 5.18 11.24
C ALA A 7 20.13 4.95 9.76
N ASP A 8 19.24 4.27 9.03
CA ASP A 8 19.35 4.10 7.58
C ASP A 8 19.24 5.45 6.87
N VAL A 9 18.35 6.31 7.38
CA VAL A 9 18.15 7.66 6.87
C VAL A 9 17.93 8.63 8.03
N THR A 10 18.47 9.84 7.92
CA THR A 10 18.18 10.93 8.86
C THR A 10 17.65 12.13 8.09
N TYR A 11 16.50 12.65 8.52
CA TYR A 11 15.90 13.87 7.98
C TYR A 11 16.02 15.01 8.99
N GLN A 12 16.13 16.24 8.49
CA GLN A 12 16.03 17.43 9.33
C GLN A 12 14.89 18.31 8.81
N ILE A 13 13.90 18.56 9.66
CA ILE A 13 12.72 19.37 9.37
C ILE A 13 12.70 20.53 10.37
N GLY A 14 13.10 21.71 9.90
CA GLY A 14 13.30 22.87 10.76
C GLY A 14 14.37 22.60 11.83
N LYS A 15 13.96 22.57 13.11
CA LYS A 15 14.83 22.24 14.25
C LYS A 15 14.72 20.78 14.71
N THR A 16 13.86 19.99 14.07
CA THR A 16 13.61 18.59 14.45
C THR A 16 14.43 17.66 13.56
N THR A 17 15.12 16.72 14.19
CA THR A 17 15.85 15.65 13.49
C THR A 17 15.06 14.35 13.63
N ILE A 18 14.79 13.68 12.51
CA ILE A 18 14.08 12.40 12.45
C ILE A 18 15.07 11.33 12.00
N HIS A 19 15.24 10.30 12.82
CA HIS A 19 16.06 9.14 12.50
C HIS A 19 15.17 7.97 12.07
N VAL A 20 15.27 7.55 10.81
CA VAL A 20 14.63 6.34 10.33
C VAL A 20 15.56 5.17 10.60
N VAL A 21 15.13 4.31 11.51
CA VAL A 21 15.81 3.06 11.85
C VAL A 21 15.04 1.89 11.26
N PRO A 22 15.71 0.92 10.64
CA PRO A 22 15.03 -0.28 10.18
C PRO A 22 14.44 -1.05 11.38
N PRO A 23 13.25 -1.65 11.22
CA PRO A 23 12.64 -2.41 12.30
C PRO A 23 13.48 -3.67 12.58
N LYS A 24 13.63 -3.99 13.87
CA LYS A 24 14.29 -5.22 14.31
C LYS A 24 13.31 -6.39 14.17
N ILE A 25 13.24 -6.95 12.96
CA ILE A 25 12.44 -8.13 12.65
C ILE A 25 13.34 -9.27 12.18
N THR A 26 12.94 -10.50 12.53
CA THR A 26 13.56 -11.72 12.02
C THR A 26 13.24 -11.91 10.53
N GLU A 27 13.99 -12.81 9.88
CA GLU A 27 13.74 -13.18 8.48
C GLU A 27 12.36 -13.84 8.32
N GLU A 28 11.94 -14.64 9.29
CA GLU A 28 10.60 -15.26 9.33
C GLU A 28 9.50 -14.19 9.36
N GLU A 29 9.59 -13.24 10.29
CA GLU A 29 8.62 -12.13 10.39
C GLU A 29 8.62 -11.25 9.14
N ARG A 30 9.80 -11.01 8.54
CA ARG A 30 9.91 -10.30 7.26
C ARG A 30 9.15 -11.03 6.15
N ASN A 31 9.31 -12.35 6.05
CA ASN A 31 8.65 -13.16 5.03
C ASN A 31 7.13 -13.16 5.21
N ILE A 32 6.65 -13.30 6.45
CA ILE A 32 5.22 -13.18 6.78
C ILE A 32 4.68 -11.82 6.33
N ARG A 33 5.39 -10.72 6.67
CA ARG A 33 4.97 -9.36 6.32
C ARG A 33 4.92 -9.13 4.80
N ILE A 34 5.88 -9.68 4.07
CA ILE A 34 5.91 -9.60 2.60
C ILE A 34 4.70 -10.31 2.00
N GLU A 35 4.34 -11.50 2.48
CA GLU A 35 3.17 -12.23 1.98
C GLU A 35 1.85 -11.51 2.30
N GLU A 36 1.73 -10.89 3.47
CA GLU A 36 0.59 -10.02 3.80
C GLU A 36 0.48 -8.84 2.84
N LEU A 37 1.60 -8.16 2.55
CA LEU A 37 1.63 -7.02 1.62
C LEU A 37 1.25 -7.43 0.19
N LYS A 38 1.74 -8.58 -0.30
CA LYS A 38 1.36 -9.10 -1.62
C LYS A 38 -0.15 -9.32 -1.73
N LYS A 39 -0.75 -9.95 -0.72
CA LYS A 39 -2.21 -10.19 -0.68
C LYS A 39 -2.98 -8.88 -0.68
N LEU A 40 -2.53 -7.89 0.11
CA LEU A 40 -3.15 -6.57 0.15
C LEU A 40 -3.07 -5.86 -1.20
N ILE A 41 -1.90 -5.85 -1.84
CA ILE A 41 -1.71 -5.24 -3.17
C ILE A 41 -2.64 -5.88 -4.19
N LEU A 42 -2.73 -7.22 -4.21
CA LEU A 42 -3.63 -7.92 -5.11
C LEU A 42 -5.10 -7.57 -4.85
N SER A 43 -5.52 -7.52 -3.58
CA SER A 43 -6.87 -7.12 -3.20
C SER A 43 -7.21 -5.71 -3.67
N LEU A 44 -6.28 -4.76 -3.50
CA LEU A 44 -6.47 -3.37 -3.93
C LEU A 44 -6.53 -3.26 -5.46
N TRP A 45 -5.71 -4.03 -6.17
CA TRP A 45 -5.71 -4.03 -7.62
C TRP A 45 -7.04 -4.56 -8.18
N LEU A 46 -7.53 -5.68 -7.65
CA LEU A 46 -8.82 -6.24 -8.05
C LEU A 46 -10.00 -5.34 -7.71
N SER A 47 -9.94 -4.58 -6.60
CA SER A 47 -11.00 -3.61 -6.29
C SER A 47 -11.02 -2.44 -7.26
N ILE A 48 -9.85 -1.96 -7.71
CA ILE A 48 -9.77 -0.87 -8.70
C ILE A 48 -10.38 -1.31 -10.03
N ASP A 49 -10.10 -2.53 -10.48
CA ASP A 49 -10.66 -3.05 -11.73
C ASP A 49 -12.20 -3.20 -11.65
N HIS A 50 -12.73 -3.56 -10.49
CA HIS A 50 -14.17 -3.70 -10.28
C HIS A 50 -14.90 -2.33 -10.25
N ASP A 51 -14.28 -1.29 -9.72
CA ASP A 51 -14.86 0.07 -9.68
C ASP A 51 -14.97 0.69 -11.08
N HIS A 52 -14.14 0.27 -12.05
CA HIS A 52 -14.23 0.74 -13.44
C HIS A 52 -15.28 0.03 -14.31
N LEU A 53 -15.93 -1.02 -13.80
CA LEU A 53 -17.00 -1.74 -14.51
C LEU A 53 -18.40 -1.15 -14.29
N TYR A 54 -18.59 -0.26 -13.32
CA TYR A 54 -19.90 0.36 -13.03
C TYR A 54 -20.14 1.73 -13.69
N ASP A 55 -19.11 2.31 -14.34
CA ASP A 55 -19.25 3.61 -15.04
C ASP A 55 -19.74 3.47 -16.50
N GLN A 56 -19.93 2.25 -17.03
CA GLN A 56 -20.31 2.03 -18.44
C GLN A 56 -21.78 1.64 -18.71
N GLU A 57 -22.64 1.46 -17.71
CA GLU A 57 -24.03 0.98 -17.93
C GLU A 57 -25.16 1.98 -17.65
N ILE A 58 -24.93 3.30 -17.75
CA ILE A 58 -26.06 4.27 -17.84
C ILE A 58 -25.85 5.23 -19.01
N VAL A 59 -25.99 4.71 -20.23
CA VAL A 59 -26.50 5.51 -21.36
C VAL A 59 -27.85 4.90 -21.72
N GLY A 60 -28.90 5.54 -21.20
CA GLY A 60 -30.28 5.15 -21.44
C GLY A 60 -30.58 5.08 -22.94
N ILE A 61 -30.96 3.90 -23.40
CA ILE A 61 -31.62 3.73 -24.68
C ILE A 61 -33.12 3.88 -24.40
N PRO A 62 -33.81 4.92 -24.90
CA PRO A 62 -35.26 4.96 -24.80
C PRO A 62 -35.81 3.82 -25.65
N ILE A 63 -36.60 2.95 -25.03
CA ILE A 63 -37.40 1.96 -25.74
C ILE A 63 -38.56 2.75 -26.37
N GLU A 64 -38.46 3.07 -27.65
CA GLU A 64 -39.62 3.53 -28.41
C GLU A 64 -40.52 2.32 -28.67
N GLU A 65 -41.70 2.32 -28.02
CA GLU A 65 -42.82 1.46 -28.37
C GLU A 65 -43.40 1.92 -29.72
N GLN A 66 -43.35 1.05 -30.74
CA GLN A 66 -44.36 0.96 -31.81
C GLN A 66 -44.58 -0.49 -32.22
#